data_AF-A0A2V0NWV7-F1
#
_entry.id   AF-A0A2V0NWV7-F1
#
_cell.length_a   1.000
_cell.length_b   1.000
_cell.length_c   1.000
_cell.angle_alpha   90.00
_cell.angle_beta   90.00
_cell.angle_gamma   90.00
#
_symmetry.space_group_name_H-M   'P 1'
#
loop_
_entity.id
_entity.type
_entity.pdbx_description
1 polymer ?
#
loop_
_entity_poly.entity_id
_entity_poly.type
_entity_poly.pdbx_seq_one_letter_code
_entity_poly.pdbx_strand_id
1 'polypeptide(L)'
;MQGQGLVARRALLLAQRAKRQLSRRPLLAKAMPCAFGFAFGDFLTQYVNRDRSAPYRQDFRKTAAMAAAGAALAAPVGLGLYRAMDAAWPSVAFAVAAGKFTLDQVVGCAIWQAAYCALPGNGWYRDMLSSAAAAAAGGVDARVRDAVAYAAAMTSMVLPAPSAC
;
A
#
# COMPACT_ATOMS: atom_id res chain seq x y z
N MET A 1 14.31 -2.64 -41.58
CA MET A 1 13.30 -3.24 -40.68
C MET A 1 13.76 -4.48 -39.88
N GLN A 2 14.98 -5.02 -40.06
CA GLN A 2 15.44 -6.22 -39.32
C GLN A 2 15.75 -5.99 -37.82
N GLY A 3 15.92 -4.75 -37.35
CA GLY A 3 16.28 -4.46 -35.95
C GLY A 3 15.16 -4.65 -34.91
N GLN A 4 13.89 -4.47 -35.30
CA GLN A 4 12.76 -4.51 -34.37
C GLN A 4 12.49 -5.93 -33.83
N GLY A 5 12.70 -6.97 -34.65
CA GLY A 5 12.52 -8.37 -34.24
C GLY A 5 13.54 -8.84 -33.19
N LEU A 6 14.78 -8.34 -33.26
CA LEU A 6 15.84 -8.69 -32.31
C LEU A 6 15.55 -8.11 -30.91
N VAL A 7 15.08 -6.85 -30.86
CA VAL A 7 14.74 -6.16 -29.60
C VAL A 7 13.57 -6.87 -28.91
N ALA A 8 12.49 -7.17 -29.66
CA ALA A 8 11.33 -7.88 -29.12
C ALA A 8 11.69 -9.27 -28.56
N ARG A 9 12.54 -10.03 -29.27
CA ARG A 9 12.98 -11.36 -28.82
C ARG A 9 13.83 -11.29 -27.55
N ARG A 10 14.72 -10.29 -27.44
CA ARG A 10 15.52 -10.06 -26.22
C ARG A 10 14.64 -9.68 -25.03
N ALA A 11 13.68 -8.78 -25.23
CA ALA A 11 12.73 -8.38 -24.19
C ALA A 11 11.92 -9.58 -23.67
N LEU A 12 11.41 -10.43 -24.57
CA LEU A 12 10.68 -11.65 -24.20
C LEU A 12 11.55 -12.61 -23.38
N LEU A 13 12.80 -12.85 -23.79
CA LEU A 13 13.73 -13.72 -23.06
C LEU A 13 14.04 -13.17 -21.66
N LEU A 14 14.22 -11.85 -21.53
CA LEU A 14 14.41 -11.20 -20.24
C LEU A 14 13.17 -11.34 -19.36
N ALA A 15 11.97 -11.12 -19.89
CA ALA A 15 10.72 -11.29 -19.16
C ALA A 15 10.52 -12.74 -18.69
N GLN A 16 10.82 -13.73 -19.52
CA GLN A 16 10.76 -15.15 -19.15
C GLN A 16 11.78 -15.51 -18.06
N ARG A 17 13.01 -15.00 -18.15
CA ARG A 17 14.04 -15.21 -17.13
C ARG A 17 13.62 -14.57 -15.81
N ALA A 18 13.13 -13.33 -15.84
CA ALA A 18 12.61 -12.63 -14.67
C ALA A 18 11.45 -13.42 -14.04
N LYS A 19 10.46 -13.86 -14.82
CA LYS A 19 9.36 -14.71 -14.36
C LYS A 19 9.87 -15.95 -13.63
N ARG A 20 10.81 -16.70 -14.24
CA ARG A 20 11.38 -17.91 -13.61
C ARG A 20 12.10 -17.59 -12.29
N GLN A 21 12.84 -16.49 -12.22
CA GLN A 21 13.53 -16.08 -10.99
C GLN A 21 12.54 -15.67 -9.89
N LEU A 22 11.52 -14.90 -10.24
CA LEU A 22 10.45 -14.50 -9.30
C LEU A 22 9.67 -15.71 -8.79
N SER A 23 9.36 -16.69 -9.66
CA SER A 23 8.70 -17.93 -9.28
C SER A 23 9.53 -18.80 -8.33
N ARG A 24 10.87 -18.72 -8.37
CA ARG A 24 11.75 -19.44 -7.44
C ARG A 24 11.81 -18.81 -6.06
N ARG A 25 11.52 -17.51 -5.96
CA ARG A 25 11.63 -16.74 -4.70
C ARG A 25 10.41 -15.83 -4.51
N PRO A 26 9.19 -16.41 -4.41
CA PRO A 26 7.96 -15.63 -4.38
C PRO A 26 7.88 -14.69 -3.17
N LEU A 27 8.47 -15.09 -2.03
CA LEU A 27 8.52 -14.23 -0.85
C LEU A 27 9.37 -12.99 -1.09
N LEU A 28 10.60 -13.13 -1.64
CA LEU A 28 11.45 -11.97 -1.94
C LEU A 28 10.80 -11.05 -2.96
N ALA A 29 10.13 -11.62 -3.97
CA ALA A 29 9.41 -10.88 -4.99
C ALA A 29 8.31 -9.99 -4.41
N LYS A 30 7.65 -10.39 -3.32
CA LYS A 30 6.63 -9.59 -2.62
C LYS A 30 7.25 -8.72 -1.52
N ALA A 31 8.28 -9.19 -0.82
CA ALA A 31 8.95 -8.47 0.28
C ALA A 31 9.53 -7.14 -0.15
N MET A 32 10.25 -7.09 -1.28
CA MET A 32 10.85 -5.85 -1.79
C MET A 32 9.82 -4.74 -2.06
N PRO A 33 8.77 -4.95 -2.88
CA PRO A 33 7.77 -3.91 -3.12
C PRO A 33 6.94 -3.58 -1.87
N CYS A 34 6.67 -4.55 -0.98
CA CYS A 34 6.00 -4.25 0.29
C CYS A 34 6.86 -3.38 1.21
N ALA A 35 8.15 -3.69 1.35
CA ALA A 35 9.09 -2.89 2.13
C ALA A 35 9.17 -1.46 1.60
N PHE A 36 9.32 -1.32 0.28
CA PHE A 36 9.35 -0.02 -0.39
C PHE A 36 8.04 0.74 -0.20
N GLY A 37 6.89 0.10 -0.44
CA GLY A 37 5.58 0.74 -0.30
C GLY A 37 5.30 1.21 1.12
N PHE A 38 5.69 0.43 2.13
CA PHE A 38 5.52 0.82 3.53
C PHE A 38 6.44 1.97 3.93
N ALA A 39 7.72 1.90 3.55
CA ALA A 39 8.68 2.99 3.77
C ALA A 39 8.23 4.28 3.08
N PHE A 40 7.80 4.18 1.82
CA PHE A 40 7.33 5.32 1.05
C PHE A 40 6.07 5.94 1.64
N GLY A 41 5.09 5.11 2.03
CA GLY A 41 3.88 5.59 2.72
C GLY A 41 4.22 6.32 4.02
N ASP A 42 5.16 5.80 4.81
CA ASP A 42 5.63 6.47 6.02
C ASP A 42 6.33 7.80 5.72
N PHE A 43 7.19 7.84 4.71
CA PHE A 43 7.84 9.07 4.25
C PHE A 43 6.83 10.16 3.90
N LEU A 44 5.82 9.81 3.08
CA LEU A 44 4.73 10.74 2.75
C LEU A 44 3.93 11.15 3.98
N THR A 45 3.63 10.21 4.88
CA THR A 45 2.85 10.51 6.08
C THR A 45 3.59 11.50 6.99
N GLN A 46 4.90 11.30 7.19
CA GLN A 46 5.72 12.22 7.97
C GLN A 46 5.82 13.60 7.30
N TYR A 47 5.93 13.65 5.98
CA TYR A 47 5.95 14.90 5.22
C TYR A 47 4.64 15.69 5.34
N VAL A 48 3.49 15.00 5.20
CA VAL A 48 2.16 15.62 5.26
C VAL A 48 1.83 16.10 6.68
N ASN A 49 2.17 15.30 7.70
CA ASN A 49 1.87 15.61 9.11
C ASN A 49 3.01 16.36 9.82
N ARG A 50 3.93 16.97 9.06
CA ARG A 50 5.00 17.77 9.66
C ARG A 50 4.45 19.01 10.33
N ASP A 51 5.07 19.40 11.43
CA ASP A 51 4.89 20.73 11.98
C ASP A 51 5.44 21.76 10.97
N ARG A 52 4.56 22.65 10.49
CA ARG A 52 4.94 23.68 9.51
C ARG A 52 5.71 24.84 10.16
N SER A 53 5.70 24.94 11.49
CA SER A 53 6.43 25.97 12.24
C SER A 53 7.89 25.58 12.52
N ALA A 54 8.25 24.31 12.35
CA ALA A 54 9.58 23.78 12.57
C ALA A 54 10.25 23.30 11.27
N PRO A 55 11.60 23.26 11.21
CA PRO A 55 12.29 22.62 10.10
C PRO A 55 11.89 21.15 9.98
N TYR A 56 11.56 20.71 8.76
CA TYR A 56 11.21 19.32 8.49
C TYR A 56 12.38 18.38 8.83
N ARG A 57 12.09 17.37 9.66
CA ARG A 57 13.02 16.31 10.01
C ARG A 57 12.36 14.96 9.77
N GLN A 58 12.92 14.19 8.85
CA GLN A 58 12.47 12.84 8.58
C GLN A 58 13.01 11.88 9.66
N ASP A 59 12.13 11.11 10.28
CA ASP A 59 12.48 10.00 11.16
C ASP A 59 12.74 8.74 10.31
N PHE A 60 13.99 8.58 9.89
CA PHE A 60 14.43 7.41 9.12
C PHE A 60 14.37 6.11 9.92
N ARG A 61 14.44 6.15 11.26
CA ARG A 61 14.34 4.93 12.08
C ARG A 61 12.93 4.37 11.99
N LYS A 62 11.93 5.23 12.09
CA LYS A 62 10.52 4.86 11.86
C LYS A 62 10.28 4.39 10.44
N THR A 63 10.83 5.07 9.43
CA THR A 63 10.72 4.63 8.03
C THR A 63 11.33 3.24 7.80
N ALA A 64 12.48 2.96 8.39
CA ALA A 64 13.11 1.63 8.33
C ALA A 64 12.25 0.58 9.06
N ALA A 65 11.65 0.91 10.21
CA ALA A 65 10.75 0.01 10.91
C ALA A 65 9.47 -0.30 10.10
N MET A 66 8.91 0.69 9.40
CA MET A 66 7.80 0.49 8.47
C MET A 66 8.22 -0.37 7.27
N ALA A 67 9.41 -0.14 6.72
CA ALA A 67 9.97 -1.01 5.68
C ALA A 67 10.08 -2.47 6.14
N ALA A 68 10.56 -2.68 7.37
CA ALA A 68 10.68 -4.00 7.98
C ALA A 68 9.29 -4.63 8.20
N ALA A 69 8.30 -3.88 8.65
CA ALA A 69 6.92 -4.36 8.77
C ALA A 69 6.35 -4.77 7.41
N GLY A 70 6.59 -3.99 6.35
CA GLY A 70 6.22 -4.34 4.99
C GLY A 70 6.87 -5.66 4.52
N ALA A 71 8.18 -5.82 4.74
CA ALA A 71 8.92 -7.01 4.35
C ALA A 71 8.53 -8.27 5.16
N ALA A 72 8.43 -8.13 6.49
CA ALA A 72 8.32 -9.26 7.42
C ALA A 72 6.87 -9.67 7.71
N LEU A 73 5.90 -8.75 7.58
CA LEU A 73 4.49 -9.03 7.86
C LEU A 73 3.64 -8.94 6.59
N ALA A 74 3.66 -7.79 5.91
CA ALA A 74 2.76 -7.55 4.78
C ALA A 74 3.05 -8.51 3.60
N ALA A 75 4.31 -8.81 3.33
CA ALA A 75 4.66 -9.70 2.22
C ALA A 75 4.26 -11.16 2.42
N PRO A 76 4.53 -11.83 3.57
CA PRO A 76 3.98 -13.16 3.83
C PRO A 76 2.46 -13.21 3.80
N VAL A 77 1.78 -12.24 4.43
CA VAL A 77 0.31 -12.17 4.46
C VAL A 77 -0.25 -11.97 3.06
N GLY A 78 0.28 -11.02 2.29
CA GLY A 78 -0.11 -10.77 0.91
C GLY A 78 0.13 -11.98 0.01
N LEU A 79 1.25 -12.70 0.18
CA LEU A 79 1.51 -13.93 -0.58
C LEU A 79 0.49 -15.03 -0.25
N GLY A 80 0.14 -15.20 1.02
CA GLY A 80 -0.91 -16.12 1.46
C GLY A 80 -2.27 -15.75 0.88
N LEU A 81 -2.62 -14.46 0.92
CA LEU A 81 -3.86 -13.92 0.37
C LEU A 81 -3.95 -14.17 -1.15
N TYR A 82 -2.89 -13.90 -1.91
CA TYR A 82 -2.87 -14.19 -3.35
C TYR A 82 -3.12 -15.67 -3.65
N ARG A 83 -2.49 -16.58 -2.89
CA ARG A 83 -2.72 -18.02 -3.05
C ARG A 83 -4.17 -18.41 -2.76
N ALA A 84 -4.78 -17.83 -1.72
CA ALA A 84 -6.18 -18.07 -1.39
C ALA A 84 -7.11 -17.52 -2.49
N MET A 85 -6.86 -16.31 -2.99
CA MET A 85 -7.62 -15.71 -4.08
C MET A 85 -7.47 -16.46 -5.40
N ASP A 86 -6.29 -17.00 -5.70
CA ASP A 86 -6.06 -17.82 -6.90
C ASP A 86 -6.79 -19.16 -6.84
N ALA A 87 -6.90 -19.76 -5.64
CA ALA A 87 -7.70 -20.97 -5.44
C ALA A 87 -9.21 -20.69 -5.55
N ALA A 88 -9.68 -19.57 -5.00
CA ALA A 88 -11.11 -19.21 -5.01
C ALA A 88 -11.57 -18.66 -6.39
N TRP A 89 -10.71 -17.90 -7.06
CA TRP A 89 -11.00 -17.22 -8.33
C TRP A 89 -9.90 -17.52 -9.36
N PRO A 90 -9.88 -18.71 -9.97
CA PRO A 90 -8.79 -19.15 -10.86
C PRO A 90 -8.73 -18.44 -12.23
N SER A 91 -9.55 -17.40 -12.44
CA SER A 91 -9.61 -16.65 -13.69
C SER A 91 -8.52 -15.59 -13.81
N VAL A 92 -8.05 -15.38 -15.04
CA VAL A 92 -7.14 -14.30 -15.43
C VAL A 92 -7.88 -13.12 -16.08
N ALA A 93 -9.21 -13.14 -16.08
CA ALA A 93 -10.00 -12.04 -16.59
C ALA A 93 -9.65 -10.73 -15.85
N PHE A 94 -9.62 -9.62 -16.60
CA PHE A 94 -9.23 -8.32 -16.06
C PHE A 94 -10.02 -7.92 -14.80
N ALA A 95 -11.35 -8.14 -14.79
CA ALA A 95 -12.20 -7.84 -13.65
C ALA A 95 -11.80 -8.63 -12.38
N VAL A 96 -11.41 -9.89 -12.54
CA VAL A 96 -10.93 -10.72 -11.43
C VAL A 96 -9.57 -10.24 -10.94
N ALA A 97 -8.67 -9.90 -11.86
CA ALA A 97 -7.37 -9.31 -11.50
C ALA A 97 -7.52 -7.98 -10.74
N ALA A 98 -8.43 -7.11 -11.20
CA ALA A 98 -8.76 -5.86 -10.53
C ALA A 98 -9.35 -6.11 -9.12
N GLY A 99 -10.26 -7.06 -8.97
CA GLY A 99 -10.81 -7.45 -7.67
C GLY A 99 -9.74 -7.96 -6.70
N LYS A 100 -8.84 -8.83 -7.17
CA LYS A 100 -7.70 -9.33 -6.38
C LYS A 100 -6.77 -8.19 -5.95
N PHE A 101 -6.48 -7.26 -6.85
CA PHE A 101 -5.67 -6.09 -6.56
C PHE A 101 -6.34 -5.20 -5.50
N THR A 102 -7.62 -4.90 -5.65
CA THR A 102 -8.37 -4.11 -4.67
C THR A 102 -8.33 -4.76 -3.28
N LEU A 103 -8.49 -6.08 -3.20
CA LEU A 103 -8.41 -6.79 -1.92
C LEU A 103 -6.99 -6.74 -1.31
N ASP A 104 -5.93 -6.91 -2.13
CA ASP A 104 -4.54 -6.73 -1.69
C ASP A 104 -4.31 -5.31 -1.14
N GLN A 105 -4.86 -4.28 -1.79
CA GLN A 105 -4.75 -2.90 -1.32
C GLN A 105 -5.50 -2.65 0.00
N VAL A 106 -6.69 -3.22 0.19
CA VAL A 106 -7.46 -3.09 1.44
C VAL A 106 -6.72 -3.76 2.59
N VAL A 107 -6.27 -5.00 2.40
CA VAL A 107 -5.51 -5.75 3.42
C VAL A 107 -4.16 -5.06 3.69
N GLY A 108 -3.47 -4.63 2.64
CA GLY A 108 -2.21 -3.89 2.77
C GLY A 108 -2.37 -2.59 3.56
N CYS A 109 -3.45 -1.84 3.32
CA CYS A 109 -3.80 -0.65 4.08
C CYS A 109 -4.02 -0.99 5.56
N ALA A 110 -4.82 -2.01 5.87
CA ALA A 110 -5.07 -2.42 7.25
C ALA A 110 -3.77 -2.81 7.99
N ILE A 111 -2.88 -3.56 7.34
CA ILE A 111 -1.57 -3.93 7.91
C ILE A 111 -0.71 -2.69 8.11
N TRP A 112 -0.70 -1.77 7.15
CA TRP A 112 0.05 -0.51 7.26
C TRP A 112 -0.42 0.32 8.46
N GLN A 113 -1.74 0.49 8.62
CA GLN A 113 -2.30 1.22 9.77
C GLN A 113 -1.95 0.54 11.10
N ALA A 114 -2.09 -0.78 11.17
CA ALA A 114 -1.74 -1.54 12.37
C ALA A 114 -0.26 -1.40 12.73
N ALA A 115 0.64 -1.52 11.75
CA ALA A 115 2.08 -1.32 11.93
C ALA A 115 2.37 0.12 12.41
N TYR A 116 1.76 1.11 11.76
CA TYR A 116 1.94 2.51 12.13
C TYR A 116 1.49 2.79 13.57
N CYS A 117 0.32 2.27 13.99
CA CYS A 117 -0.15 2.36 15.38
C CYS A 117 0.76 1.67 16.40
N ALA A 118 1.40 0.57 16.01
CA ALA A 118 2.24 -0.22 16.89
C ALA A 118 3.62 0.41 17.13
N LEU A 119 4.11 1.21 16.19
CA LEU A 119 5.42 1.86 16.31
C LEU A 119 5.41 3.01 17.34
N PRO A 120 6.51 3.19 18.11
CA PRO A 120 6.67 4.31 19.02
C PRO A 120 6.51 5.67 18.32
N GLY A 121 6.01 6.67 19.06
CA GLY A 121 5.83 8.04 18.54
C GLY A 121 4.52 8.29 17.80
N ASN A 122 3.63 7.28 17.67
CA ASN A 122 2.34 7.39 16.97
C ASN A 122 1.13 7.36 17.92
N GLY A 123 1.30 7.84 19.16
CA GLY A 123 0.20 7.90 20.14
C GLY A 123 -1.01 8.66 19.59
N TRP A 124 -0.78 9.84 19.02
CA TRP A 124 -1.82 10.66 18.39
C TRP A 124 -2.64 9.90 17.34
N TYR A 125 -1.99 9.04 16.55
CA TYR A 125 -2.63 8.29 15.48
C TYR A 125 -3.50 7.15 16.05
N ARG A 126 -3.03 6.50 17.11
CA ARG A 126 -3.80 5.48 17.85
C ARG A 126 -5.02 6.10 18.55
N ASP A 127 -4.86 7.27 19.14
CA ASP A 127 -5.93 8.01 19.81
C ASP A 127 -6.99 8.46 18.79
N MET A 128 -6.55 8.93 17.62
CA MET A 128 -7.44 9.26 16.50
C MET A 128 -8.24 8.04 16.02
N LEU A 129 -7.60 6.89 15.80
CA LEU A 129 -8.30 5.68 15.34
C LEU A 129 -9.25 5.11 16.38
N SER A 130 -8.86 5.08 17.65
CA SER A 130 -9.75 4.62 18.73
C SER A 130 -10.96 5.53 18.90
N SER A 131 -10.78 6.85 18.75
CA SER A 131 -11.88 7.82 18.74
C SER A 131 -12.82 7.60 17.54
N ALA A 132 -12.27 7.38 16.35
CA ALA A 132 -13.06 7.08 15.16
C ALA A 132 -13.84 5.76 15.30
N ALA A 133 -13.22 4.72 15.86
CA ALA A 133 -13.86 3.43 16.11
C ALA A 133 -14.98 3.53 17.15
N ALA A 134 -14.77 4.25 18.26
CA ALA A 134 -15.79 4.49 19.26
C ALA A 134 -16.99 5.26 18.67
N ALA A 135 -16.72 6.27 17.84
CA ALA A 135 -17.78 7.03 17.17
C ALA A 135 -18.51 6.22 16.08
N ALA A 136 -17.86 5.25 15.44
CA ALA A 136 -18.53 4.31 14.53
C ALA A 136 -19.39 3.28 15.28
N ALA A 137 -18.93 2.79 16.44
CA ALA A 137 -19.65 1.83 17.27
C ALA A 137 -20.86 2.44 18.01
N GLY A 138 -20.84 3.75 18.28
CA GLY A 138 -21.94 4.50 18.89
C GLY A 138 -23.08 4.89 17.93
N GLY A 139 -23.03 4.47 16.66
CA GLY A 139 -23.88 5.02 15.58
C GLY A 139 -23.26 6.31 15.02
N VAL A 140 -23.35 6.51 13.69
CA VAL A 140 -22.56 7.51 12.94
C VAL A 140 -22.76 8.94 13.47
N ASP A 141 -21.92 9.31 14.43
CA ASP A 141 -21.81 10.66 14.95
C ASP A 141 -21.24 11.58 13.85
N ALA A 142 -21.57 12.87 13.91
CA ALA A 142 -21.17 13.89 12.94
C ALA A 142 -19.65 13.89 12.69
N ARG A 143 -18.85 13.52 13.69
CA ARG A 143 -17.39 13.44 13.58
C ARG A 143 -16.88 12.30 12.69
N VAL A 144 -17.60 11.18 12.59
CA VAL A 144 -17.27 10.09 11.64
C VAL A 144 -17.59 10.54 10.22
N ARG A 145 -18.70 11.27 10.04
CA ARG A 145 -19.04 11.91 8.77
C ARG A 145 -17.96 12.90 8.35
N ASP A 146 -17.43 13.68 9.29
CA ASP A 146 -16.33 14.63 9.03
C ASP A 146 -15.00 13.93 8.74
N ALA A 147 -14.68 12.82 9.41
CA ALA A 147 -13.48 12.03 9.11
C ALA A 147 -13.57 11.34 7.74
N VAL A 148 -14.74 10.82 7.36
CA VAL A 148 -15.00 10.27 6.01
C VAL A 148 -14.98 11.38 4.96
N ALA A 149 -15.56 12.55 5.25
CA ALA A 149 -15.50 13.72 4.37
C ALA A 149 -14.07 14.24 4.23
N TYR A 150 -13.26 14.20 5.29
CA TYR A 150 -11.84 14.56 5.26
C TYR A 150 -11.04 13.56 4.42
N ALA A 151 -11.28 12.26 4.59
CA ALA A 151 -10.66 11.22 3.76
C ALA A 151 -11.07 11.37 2.26
N ALA A 152 -12.34 11.68 1.99
CA ALA A 152 -12.83 11.97 0.65
C ALA A 152 -12.22 13.26 0.06
N ALA A 153 -12.10 14.32 0.88
CA ALA A 153 -11.48 15.58 0.49
C ALA A 153 -9.98 15.41 0.19
N MET A 154 -9.26 14.65 1.02
CA MET A 154 -7.87 14.29 0.77
C MET A 154 -7.71 13.48 -0.51
N THR A 155 -8.67 12.61 -0.82
CA THR A 155 -8.69 11.85 -2.09
C THR A 155 -8.90 12.79 -3.29
N SER A 156 -9.73 13.83 -3.14
CA SER A 156 -9.96 14.85 -4.18
C SER A 156 -8.80 15.85 -4.36
N MET A 157 -7.93 16.01 -3.36
CA MET A 157 -6.72 16.84 -3.47
C MET A 157 -5.56 16.13 -4.18
N VAL A 158 -5.58 14.80 -4.24
CA VAL A 158 -4.52 13.98 -4.86
C VAL A 158 -4.80 13.70 -6.35
N LEU A 159 -6.05 13.84 -6.79
CA LEU A 159 -6.42 13.70 -8.20
C LEU A 159 -6.53 15.10 -8.83
N PRO A 160 -5.72 15.46 -9.85
CA PRO A 160 -5.98 16.68 -10.61
C PRO A 160 -7.40 16.57 -11.20
N ALA A 161 -8.15 17.67 -11.12
CA ALA A 161 -9.47 17.76 -11.74
C ALA A 161 -9.37 17.27 -13.19
N PRO A 162 -10.28 16.39 -13.66
CA PRO A 162 -10.27 15.97 -15.06
C PRO A 162 -10.33 17.22 -15.92
N SER A 163 -9.28 17.45 -16.71
CA SER A 163 -9.26 18.49 -17.71
C SER A 163 -10.40 18.20 -18.67
N ALA A 164 -11.45 19.02 -18.62
CA ALA A 164 -12.55 18.96 -19.56
C ALA A 164 -11.96 19.09 -20.97
N CYS A 165 -12.14 18.05 -21.78
CA CYS A 165 -12.03 18.12 -23.24
C CYS A 165 -13.39 18.49 -23.81
#